data_AF-A0A2M7QX01-F1
#
_entry.id   AF-A0A2M7QX01-F1
#
_cell.length_a   1.000
_cell.length_b   1.000
_cell.length_c   1.000
_cell.angle_alpha   90.00
_cell.angle_beta   90.00
_cell.angle_gamma   90.00
#
_symmetry.space_group_name_H-M   'P 1'
#
loop_
_entity.id
_entity.type
_entity.pdbx_description
1 polymer ?
#
loop_
_entity_poly.entity_id
_entity_poly.type
_entity_poly.pdbx_seq_one_letter_code
_entity_poly.pdbx_strand_id
1 'polypeptide(L)'
;MKLNLKKPAILLSIFSLLLLNFQIALALPAKANVRDIGRINFIHYAKGTGQSSNAKAGACYSLMGVKWKTSSVNYAINPTNSQGLSTSFITDAISSSAETWDNATSRELFNNSYSMDTTAVYGVLDDKNSITFSAYPDNNVIAVTSVWYLRAGREIVEFDQTYNTHFSWGDATADPTKMDLANIVTHELGHAVGLNDIYKSTCGEVTMYGYGTEGEIKKTSLEIPDIIGLQKMYGI
;
A
#
# COMPACT_ATOMS: atom_id res chain seq x y z
N MET A 1 82.33 62.24 29.18
CA MET A 1 81.01 62.44 29.80
C MET A 1 79.95 61.96 28.83
N LYS A 2 79.13 60.98 29.26
CA LYS A 2 77.98 60.32 28.60
C LYS A 2 78.25 59.33 27.45
N LEU A 3 77.82 58.09 27.70
CA LEU A 3 77.80 56.89 26.87
C LEU A 3 76.85 57.00 25.68
N ASN A 4 77.12 56.31 24.57
CA ASN A 4 76.33 55.15 24.17
C ASN A 4 76.87 54.45 22.91
N LEU A 5 77.35 53.22 23.08
CA LEU A 5 77.44 52.23 22.00
C LEU A 5 76.02 51.79 21.63
N LYS A 6 75.70 51.73 20.34
CA LYS A 6 74.73 50.76 19.81
C LYS A 6 75.36 49.97 18.68
N LYS A 7 75.52 48.67 18.93
CA LYS A 7 75.79 47.63 17.92
C LYS A 7 74.46 47.11 17.33
N PRO A 8 74.50 46.43 16.18
CA PRO A 8 73.41 46.35 15.20
C PRO A 8 72.45 45.19 15.49
N ALA A 9 71.24 45.25 14.92
CA ALA A 9 70.33 44.11 14.86
C ALA A 9 69.72 43.98 13.46
N ILE A 10 69.86 42.76 12.97
CA ILE A 10 69.47 42.17 11.69
C ILE A 10 68.01 41.67 11.78
N LEU A 11 67.42 41.31 10.63
CA LEU A 11 66.26 40.39 10.44
C LEU A 11 64.87 41.09 10.57
N LEU A 12 63.84 40.86 9.76
CA LEU A 12 63.45 39.70 8.95
C LEU A 12 62.44 40.17 7.87
N SER A 13 62.62 39.75 6.61
CA SER A 13 61.62 39.88 5.55
C SER A 13 60.51 38.84 5.74
N ILE A 14 59.25 39.27 5.83
CA ILE A 14 58.09 38.36 5.72
C ILE A 14 57.47 38.57 4.35
N PHE A 15 57.78 37.67 3.42
CA PHE A 15 57.12 37.55 2.12
C PHE A 15 55.96 36.56 2.31
N SER A 16 54.75 37.05 2.51
CA SER A 16 53.56 36.19 2.59
C SER A 16 53.22 35.68 1.20
N LEU A 17 53.55 34.41 0.95
CA LEU A 17 53.21 33.66 -0.26
C LEU A 17 51.71 33.32 -0.23
N LEU A 18 50.90 34.05 -1.00
CA LEU A 18 49.48 33.75 -1.19
C LEU A 18 49.37 32.56 -2.15
N LEU A 19 49.23 31.35 -1.61
CA LEU A 19 48.89 30.15 -2.39
C LEU A 19 47.40 30.21 -2.75
N LEU A 20 47.09 30.56 -4.00
CA LEU A 20 45.75 30.41 -4.57
C LEU A 20 45.48 28.91 -4.78
N ASN A 21 44.68 28.32 -3.89
CA ASN A 21 44.17 26.95 -4.06
C ASN A 21 43.09 26.96 -5.15
N PHE A 22 43.46 26.56 -6.37
CA PHE A 22 42.51 26.32 -7.46
C PHE A 22 41.94 24.91 -7.31
N GLN A 23 40.81 24.77 -6.60
CA GLN A 23 40.06 23.52 -6.52
C GLN A 23 39.06 23.47 -7.68
N ILE A 24 39.42 22.77 -8.76
CA ILE A 24 38.44 22.39 -9.79
C ILE A 24 37.68 21.19 -9.23
N ALA A 25 36.51 21.45 -8.63
CA ALA A 25 35.57 20.39 -8.35
C ALA A 25 34.89 19.96 -9.66
N LEU A 26 35.37 18.88 -10.27
CA LEU A 26 34.54 18.13 -11.23
C LEU A 26 33.44 17.43 -10.42
N ALA A 27 32.29 18.08 -10.29
CA ALA A 27 31.07 17.41 -9.89
C ALA A 27 30.61 16.52 -11.06
N LEU A 28 30.93 15.23 -11.00
CA LEU A 28 30.15 14.25 -11.78
C LEU A 28 28.71 14.32 -11.28
N PRO A 29 27.69 14.40 -12.16
CA PRO A 29 26.33 14.20 -11.70
C PRO A 29 26.22 12.73 -11.31
N ALA A 30 26.28 12.44 -10.01
CA ALA A 30 25.66 11.23 -9.50
C ALA A 30 24.17 11.37 -9.84
N LYS A 31 23.73 10.67 -10.89
CA LYS A 31 22.31 10.41 -11.09
C LYS A 31 21.88 9.65 -9.84
N ALA A 32 21.34 10.35 -8.85
CA ALA A 32 20.67 9.70 -7.74
C ALA A 32 19.69 8.72 -8.38
N ASN A 33 19.84 7.45 -8.06
CA ASN A 33 18.93 6.40 -8.51
C ASN A 33 17.62 6.59 -7.74
N VAL A 34 16.90 7.66 -8.06
CA VAL A 34 15.55 7.90 -7.55
C VAL A 34 14.73 6.77 -8.13
N ARG A 35 14.33 5.82 -7.27
CA ARG A 35 13.43 4.74 -7.67
C ARG A 35 12.20 5.39 -8.30
N ASP A 36 11.96 5.13 -9.58
CA ASP A 36 10.78 5.61 -10.29
C ASP A 36 9.57 4.79 -9.84
N ILE A 37 8.91 5.31 -8.79
CA ILE A 37 7.78 4.69 -8.11
C ILE A 37 6.49 5.32 -8.59
N GLY A 38 5.55 4.49 -9.05
CA GLY A 38 4.15 4.85 -9.27
C GLY A 38 3.29 4.49 -8.07
N ARG A 39 2.09 5.08 -8.01
CA ARG A 39 1.03 4.75 -7.04
C ARG A 39 -0.30 4.61 -7.78
N ILE A 40 -1.07 3.59 -7.45
CA ILE A 40 -2.48 3.43 -7.86
C ILE A 40 -3.33 3.48 -6.59
N ASN A 41 -4.45 4.21 -6.63
CA ASN A 41 -5.43 4.23 -5.55
C ASN A 41 -6.73 3.59 -6.05
N PHE A 42 -7.21 2.59 -5.34
CA PHE A 42 -8.52 1.97 -5.52
C PHE A 42 -9.46 2.48 -4.45
N ILE A 43 -10.67 2.86 -4.86
CA ILE A 43 -11.68 3.41 -3.97
C ILE A 43 -12.90 2.50 -4.09
N HIS A 44 -13.23 1.81 -3.00
CA HIS A 44 -14.37 0.91 -2.94
C HIS A 44 -15.59 1.66 -2.44
N TYR A 45 -16.62 1.73 -3.29
CA TYR A 45 -17.83 2.50 -2.99
C TYR A 45 -18.95 1.63 -2.45
N ALA A 46 -19.76 2.21 -1.57
CA ALA A 46 -21.08 1.66 -1.25
C ALA A 46 -21.97 1.71 -2.50
N LYS A 47 -22.71 0.63 -2.74
CA LYS A 47 -23.58 0.49 -3.90
C LYS A 47 -24.78 1.44 -3.76
N GLY A 48 -24.86 2.45 -4.62
CA GLY A 48 -26.06 3.27 -4.76
C GLY A 48 -27.24 2.49 -5.34
N THR A 49 -28.47 2.92 -5.04
CA THR A 49 -29.68 2.40 -5.68
C THR A 49 -29.70 2.80 -7.16
N GLY A 50 -29.33 1.87 -8.05
CA GLY A 50 -29.67 1.97 -9.48
C GLY A 50 -28.53 2.08 -10.50
N GLN A 51 -27.27 1.79 -10.18
CA GLN A 51 -26.24 1.71 -11.21
C GLN A 51 -26.20 0.32 -11.88
N SER A 52 -27.06 0.14 -12.90
CA SER A 52 -26.91 -0.95 -13.87
C SER A 52 -26.01 -0.49 -15.02
N SER A 53 -24.80 -1.04 -15.13
CA SER A 53 -23.98 -0.89 -16.34
C SER A 53 -24.33 -2.01 -17.33
N ASN A 54 -24.88 -1.65 -18.48
CA ASN A 54 -25.03 -2.58 -19.61
C ASN A 54 -23.65 -2.85 -20.21
N ALA A 55 -23.15 -4.09 -20.18
CA ALA A 55 -21.89 -4.43 -20.84
C ALA A 55 -21.88 -5.82 -21.47
N LYS A 56 -21.25 -5.91 -22.64
CA LYS A 56 -21.06 -7.13 -23.46
C LYS A 56 -20.14 -8.16 -22.78
N ALA A 57 -20.26 -9.43 -23.18
CA ALA A 57 -19.48 -10.56 -22.68
C ALA A 57 -17.96 -10.28 -22.74
N GLY A 58 -17.29 -10.44 -21.60
CA GLY A 58 -15.87 -10.20 -21.36
C GLY A 58 -15.50 -10.88 -20.04
N ALA A 59 -14.21 -11.16 -19.81
CA ALA A 59 -13.75 -11.81 -18.60
C ALA A 59 -14.06 -10.95 -17.36
N CYS A 60 -14.54 -11.57 -16.28
CA CYS A 60 -14.88 -10.90 -15.02
C CYS A 60 -13.66 -10.71 -14.09
N TYR A 61 -12.47 -10.48 -14.66
CA TYR A 61 -11.26 -10.09 -13.94
C TYR A 61 -10.43 -9.12 -14.77
N SER A 62 -9.58 -8.34 -14.11
CA SER A 62 -8.71 -7.34 -14.73
C SER A 62 -7.44 -7.20 -13.87
N LEU A 63 -6.29 -6.99 -14.52
CA LEU A 63 -4.99 -6.97 -13.85
C LEU A 63 -4.35 -5.58 -13.97
N MET A 64 -3.70 -5.12 -12.90
CA MET A 64 -2.96 -3.85 -12.88
C MET A 64 -1.74 -3.88 -13.81
N GLY A 65 -1.24 -5.07 -14.14
CA GLY A 65 -0.01 -5.27 -14.89
C GLY A 65 1.26 -5.15 -14.05
N VAL A 66 1.13 -5.03 -12.72
CA VAL A 66 2.19 -5.08 -11.73
C VAL A 66 1.91 -6.22 -10.76
N LYS A 67 2.95 -6.78 -10.14
CA LYS A 67 2.81 -7.86 -9.17
C LYS A 67 3.96 -7.87 -8.17
N TRP A 68 3.80 -8.59 -7.06
CA TRP A 68 4.94 -8.92 -6.20
C TRP A 68 5.90 -9.85 -6.93
N LYS A 69 7.20 -9.54 -6.87
CA LYS A 69 8.25 -10.46 -7.38
C LYS A 69 8.83 -11.35 -6.29
N THR A 70 8.83 -10.85 -5.06
CA THR A 70 9.25 -11.57 -3.87
C THR A 70 8.04 -11.74 -2.98
N SER A 71 7.85 -12.94 -2.46
CA SER A 71 6.77 -13.29 -1.54
C SER A 71 7.30 -14.33 -0.54
N SER A 72 6.72 -14.47 0.65
CA SER A 72 5.55 -13.73 1.17
C SER A 72 5.87 -12.31 1.63
N VAL A 73 4.85 -11.43 1.59
CA VAL A 73 4.97 -10.04 2.06
C VAL A 73 4.48 -9.92 3.49
N ASN A 74 5.20 -9.14 4.29
CA ASN A 74 4.78 -8.83 5.66
C ASN A 74 3.77 -7.69 5.63
N TYR A 75 2.80 -7.72 6.54
CA TYR A 75 1.84 -6.64 6.74
C TYR A 75 1.62 -6.35 8.23
N ALA A 76 1.16 -5.14 8.49
CA ALA A 76 0.93 -4.63 9.84
C ALA A 76 -0.53 -4.22 10.00
N ILE A 77 -1.14 -4.72 11.06
CA ILE A 77 -2.52 -4.44 11.41
C ILE A 77 -2.54 -3.38 12.51
N ASN A 78 -3.21 -2.26 12.22
CA ASN A 78 -3.64 -1.31 13.23
C ASN A 78 -5.11 -1.59 13.59
N PRO A 79 -5.39 -2.25 14.73
CA PRO A 79 -6.75 -2.63 15.11
C PRO A 79 -7.53 -1.45 15.72
N THR A 80 -6.91 -0.28 15.90
CA THR A 80 -7.55 0.87 16.52
C THR A 80 -8.74 1.32 15.69
N ASN A 81 -9.93 1.20 16.26
CA ASN A 81 -11.19 1.52 15.62
C ASN A 81 -12.12 2.24 16.61
N SER A 82 -13.01 3.09 16.09
CA SER A 82 -13.96 3.87 16.90
C SER A 82 -15.22 3.09 17.30
N GLN A 83 -15.36 1.84 16.86
CA GLN A 83 -16.62 1.07 16.95
C GLN A 83 -16.57 -0.05 17.99
N GLY A 84 -15.43 -0.23 18.66
CA GLY A 84 -15.26 -1.25 19.71
C GLY A 84 -15.16 -2.67 19.16
N LEU A 85 -14.82 -2.86 17.89
CA LEU A 85 -14.47 -4.17 17.37
C LEU A 85 -13.26 -4.72 18.13
N SER A 86 -13.32 -5.99 18.52
CA SER A 86 -12.21 -6.62 19.24
C SER A 86 -11.01 -6.78 18.31
N THR A 87 -9.81 -6.69 18.89
CA THR A 87 -8.56 -6.93 18.17
C THR A 87 -8.58 -8.29 17.47
N SER A 88 -9.04 -9.34 18.15
CA SER A 88 -9.10 -10.69 17.59
C SER A 88 -10.02 -10.77 16.38
N PHE A 89 -11.21 -10.16 16.44
CA PHE A 89 -12.13 -10.12 15.30
C PHE A 89 -11.48 -9.48 14.07
N ILE A 90 -10.82 -8.34 14.26
CA ILE A 90 -10.12 -7.63 13.18
C ILE A 90 -8.99 -8.48 12.61
N THR A 91 -8.13 -9.03 13.48
CA THR A 91 -6.97 -9.79 13.03
C THR A 91 -7.35 -11.10 12.37
N ASP A 92 -8.40 -11.78 12.85
CA ASP A 92 -8.89 -13.04 12.27
C ASP A 92 -9.55 -12.79 10.91
N ALA A 93 -10.33 -11.71 10.76
CA ALA A 93 -10.89 -11.32 9.47
C ALA A 93 -9.77 -11.01 8.46
N ILE A 94 -8.76 -10.23 8.84
CA ILE A 94 -7.66 -9.86 7.94
C ILE A 94 -6.81 -11.07 7.55
N SER A 95 -6.39 -11.89 8.53
CA SER A 95 -5.52 -13.03 8.25
C SER A 95 -6.25 -14.10 7.43
N SER A 96 -7.53 -14.39 7.71
CA SER A 96 -8.31 -15.33 6.90
C SER A 96 -8.57 -14.83 5.47
N SER A 97 -8.79 -13.53 5.29
CA SER A 97 -8.86 -12.91 3.95
C SER A 97 -7.54 -13.00 3.19
N ALA A 98 -6.39 -12.87 3.87
CA ALA A 98 -5.09 -13.06 3.24
C ALA A 98 -4.91 -14.52 2.77
N GLU A 99 -5.18 -15.48 3.66
CA GLU A 99 -5.12 -16.92 3.36
C GLU A 99 -6.07 -17.32 2.23
N THR A 100 -7.19 -16.62 2.06
CA THR A 100 -8.12 -16.84 0.94
C THR A 100 -7.43 -16.61 -0.42
N TRP A 101 -6.52 -15.63 -0.51
CA TRP A 101 -5.71 -15.40 -1.70
C TRP A 101 -4.54 -16.39 -1.81
N ASP A 102 -3.85 -16.67 -0.70
CA ASP A 102 -2.70 -17.60 -0.69
C ASP A 102 -3.12 -19.00 -1.15
N ASN A 103 -4.27 -19.50 -0.68
CA ASN A 103 -4.81 -20.80 -1.04
C ASN A 103 -5.24 -20.95 -2.51
N ALA A 104 -5.32 -19.86 -3.26
CA ALA A 104 -5.75 -19.85 -4.67
C ALA A 104 -4.58 -19.86 -5.68
N THR A 105 -3.33 -19.92 -5.21
CA THR A 105 -2.11 -19.92 -6.03
C THR A 105 -1.04 -20.84 -5.40
N SER A 106 0.03 -21.17 -6.14
CA SER A 106 1.18 -21.92 -5.59
C SER A 106 2.19 -21.09 -4.80
N ARG A 107 1.82 -19.85 -4.43
CA ARG A 107 2.71 -18.93 -3.73
C ARG A 107 2.04 -18.46 -2.46
N GLU A 108 2.81 -18.47 -1.38
CA GLU A 108 2.52 -17.68 -0.20
C GLU A 108 2.73 -16.21 -0.58
N LEU A 109 1.65 -15.45 -0.78
CA LEU A 109 1.66 -14.03 -1.15
C LEU A 109 1.77 -13.18 0.11
N PHE A 110 0.94 -13.46 1.11
CA PHE A 110 0.95 -12.79 2.41
C PHE A 110 1.60 -13.68 3.46
N ASN A 111 2.31 -13.10 4.42
CA ASN A 111 2.88 -13.91 5.50
C ASN A 111 1.76 -14.37 6.45
N ASN A 112 1.71 -15.66 6.80
CA ASN A 112 0.73 -16.19 7.77
C ASN A 112 0.89 -15.52 9.15
N SER A 113 2.08 -14.96 9.42
CA SER A 113 2.32 -14.05 10.55
C SER A 113 2.16 -12.59 10.14
N TYR A 114 1.38 -11.85 10.91
CA TYR A 114 1.25 -10.40 10.83
C TYR A 114 1.88 -9.72 12.04
N SER A 115 2.15 -8.42 11.91
CA SER A 115 2.55 -7.58 13.04
C SER A 115 1.38 -6.73 13.52
N MET A 116 1.33 -6.51 14.84
CA MET A 116 0.40 -5.56 15.45
C MET A 116 1.11 -4.23 15.62
N ASP A 117 0.60 -3.18 14.99
CA ASP A 117 1.21 -1.85 15.06
C ASP A 117 0.15 -0.75 15.06
N THR A 118 -0.11 -0.18 16.24
CA THR A 118 -1.08 0.91 16.42
C THR A 118 -0.60 2.26 15.88
N THR A 119 0.66 2.34 15.43
CA THR A 119 1.24 3.52 14.78
C THR A 119 1.21 3.41 13.25
N ALA A 120 0.79 2.27 12.68
CA ALA A 120 0.61 2.13 11.24
C ALA A 120 -0.46 3.13 10.75
N VAL A 121 -0.17 3.81 9.65
CA VAL A 121 -1.02 4.81 9.03
C VAL A 121 -1.19 4.49 7.55
N TYR A 122 -2.31 4.90 6.98
CA TYR A 122 -2.56 4.72 5.55
C TYR A 122 -1.94 5.84 4.71
N GLY A 123 -1.46 5.46 3.54
CA GLY A 123 -1.16 6.37 2.43
C GLY A 123 0.27 6.90 2.43
N VAL A 124 1.18 6.25 3.19
CA VAL A 124 2.56 6.68 3.40
C VAL A 124 3.49 5.60 2.86
N LEU A 125 4.34 5.96 1.89
CA LEU A 125 5.38 5.07 1.38
C LEU A 125 6.53 4.98 2.40
N ASP A 126 6.51 3.94 3.25
CA ASP A 126 7.45 3.72 4.37
C ASP A 126 8.02 2.28 4.47
N ASP A 127 7.96 1.54 3.36
CA ASP A 127 8.38 0.13 3.21
C ASP A 127 7.57 -0.85 4.10
N LYS A 128 6.33 -0.48 4.45
CA LYS A 128 5.45 -1.28 5.29
C LYS A 128 4.06 -1.37 4.70
N ASN A 129 3.54 -2.59 4.58
CA ASN A 129 2.16 -2.77 4.16
C ASN A 129 1.21 -2.54 5.34
N SER A 130 0.48 -1.43 5.37
CA SER A 130 -0.35 -1.04 6.52
C SER A 130 -1.84 -1.29 6.29
N ILE A 131 -2.51 -1.90 7.26
CA ILE A 131 -3.96 -2.14 7.23
C ILE A 131 -4.59 -1.43 8.45
N THR A 132 -5.43 -0.42 8.19
CA THR A 132 -5.84 0.57 9.20
C THR A 132 -7.34 0.90 9.15
N PHE A 133 -7.86 1.55 10.20
CA PHE A 133 -9.18 2.17 10.19
C PHE A 133 -9.04 3.69 10.37
N SER A 134 -9.71 4.46 9.52
CA SER A 134 -9.68 5.93 9.63
C SER A 134 -10.96 6.56 9.08
N ALA A 135 -11.26 7.79 9.48
CA ALA A 135 -12.36 8.54 8.87
C ALA A 135 -11.94 8.98 7.47
N TYR A 136 -12.81 8.76 6.48
CA TYR A 136 -12.59 9.23 5.10
C TYR A 136 -13.54 10.38 4.74
N PRO A 137 -13.12 11.40 3.98
CA PRO A 137 -13.95 12.58 3.69
C PRO A 137 -15.26 12.30 2.95
N ASP A 138 -15.29 11.27 2.09
CA ASP A 138 -16.50 10.83 1.40
C ASP A 138 -17.15 9.67 2.15
N ASN A 139 -18.37 9.89 2.61
CA ASN A 139 -19.16 8.91 3.37
C ASN A 139 -19.60 7.70 2.53
N ASN A 140 -19.56 7.78 1.19
CA ASN A 140 -19.86 6.66 0.32
C ASN A 140 -18.66 5.75 0.05
N VAL A 141 -17.46 6.13 0.52
CA VAL A 141 -16.24 5.33 0.36
C VAL A 141 -16.11 4.38 1.53
N ILE A 142 -16.22 3.09 1.26
CA ILE A 142 -16.11 2.01 2.24
C ILE A 142 -14.65 1.82 2.65
N ALA A 143 -13.77 1.70 1.67
CA ALA A 143 -12.35 1.43 1.89
C ALA A 143 -11.51 1.99 0.74
N VAL A 144 -10.22 2.15 0.99
CA VAL A 144 -9.26 2.60 -0.03
C VAL A 144 -8.00 1.75 0.07
N THR A 145 -7.54 1.23 -1.07
CA THR A 145 -6.25 0.56 -1.20
C THR A 145 -5.30 1.40 -2.06
N SER A 146 -4.13 1.74 -1.53
CA SER A 146 -3.01 2.31 -2.29
C SER A 146 -2.02 1.22 -2.60
N VAL A 147 -1.53 1.16 -3.83
CA VAL A 147 -0.46 0.24 -4.22
C VAL A 147 0.67 1.02 -4.87
N TRP A 148 1.87 0.92 -4.30
CA TRP A 148 3.09 1.48 -4.87
C TRP A 148 3.86 0.42 -5.62
N TYR A 149 4.46 0.84 -6.73
CA TYR A 149 5.17 -0.07 -7.61
C TYR A 149 6.33 0.61 -8.32
N LEU A 150 7.40 -0.16 -8.56
CA LEU A 150 8.47 0.24 -9.47
C LEU A 150 7.95 0.18 -10.90
N ARG A 151 7.97 1.31 -11.60
CA ARG A 151 7.58 1.36 -13.02
C ARG A 151 8.51 0.49 -13.85
N ALA A 152 9.80 0.64 -13.61
CA ALA A 152 10.81 -0.27 -14.15
C ALA A 152 10.65 -1.65 -13.52
N GLY A 153 10.36 -2.65 -14.35
CA GLY A 153 10.19 -4.03 -13.89
C GLY A 153 8.81 -4.38 -13.33
N ARG A 154 7.86 -3.43 -13.27
CA ARG A 154 6.44 -3.66 -12.94
C ARG A 154 6.22 -4.46 -11.65
N GLU A 155 6.84 -3.98 -10.58
CA GLU A 155 6.92 -4.68 -9.30
C GLU A 155 6.20 -3.90 -8.21
N ILE A 156 5.24 -4.53 -7.56
CA ILE A 156 4.64 -3.97 -6.34
C ILE A 156 5.73 -3.95 -5.26
N VAL A 157 5.82 -2.85 -4.53
CA VAL A 157 6.76 -2.67 -3.42
C VAL A 157 6.06 -2.41 -2.09
N GLU A 158 4.83 -1.91 -2.12
CA GLU A 158 4.04 -1.63 -0.93
C GLU A 158 2.54 -1.54 -1.26
N PHE A 159 1.69 -1.88 -0.30
CA PHE A 159 0.27 -1.55 -0.29
C PHE A 159 -0.14 -0.96 1.07
N ASP A 160 -1.07 -0.02 1.05
CA ASP A 160 -1.74 0.47 2.25
C ASP A 160 -3.25 0.41 2.09
N GLN A 161 -3.94 0.05 3.16
CA GLN A 161 -5.39 -0.04 3.22
C GLN A 161 -5.94 0.79 4.37
N THR A 162 -7.06 1.45 4.12
CA THR A 162 -7.86 2.04 5.19
C THR A 162 -9.34 1.75 5.01
N TYR A 163 -9.99 1.38 6.11
CA TYR A 163 -11.43 1.13 6.18
C TYR A 163 -12.11 2.31 6.84
N ASN A 164 -13.11 2.88 6.16
CA ASN A 164 -13.77 4.10 6.59
C ASN A 164 -14.59 3.87 7.87
N THR A 165 -14.28 4.61 8.92
CA THR A 165 -14.98 4.51 10.21
C THR A 165 -16.42 5.04 10.18
N HIS A 166 -16.86 5.63 9.07
CA HIS A 166 -18.25 6.04 8.85
C HIS A 166 -19.22 4.84 8.76
N PHE A 167 -18.78 3.70 8.24
CA PHE A 167 -19.62 2.50 8.09
C PHE A 167 -19.68 1.72 9.41
N SER A 168 -20.80 1.08 9.71
CA SER A 168 -20.85 0.15 10.86
C SER A 168 -20.27 -1.21 10.45
N TRP A 169 -19.07 -1.52 10.94
CA TRP A 169 -18.36 -2.76 10.64
C TRP A 169 -18.79 -3.90 11.56
N GLY A 170 -18.69 -5.13 11.07
CA GLY A 170 -18.94 -6.34 11.86
C GLY A 170 -18.91 -7.61 11.02
N ASP A 171 -19.47 -8.68 11.57
CA ASP A 171 -19.80 -9.92 10.86
C ASP A 171 -21.23 -9.82 10.36
N ALA A 172 -21.42 -9.71 9.04
CA ALA A 172 -22.75 -9.55 8.47
C ALA A 172 -23.56 -10.86 8.43
N THR A 173 -22.91 -12.00 8.67
CA THR A 173 -23.58 -13.29 8.90
C THR A 173 -24.36 -13.26 10.22
N ALA A 174 -23.80 -12.59 11.22
CA ALA A 174 -24.43 -12.40 12.53
C ALA A 174 -25.42 -11.23 12.55
N ASP A 175 -25.09 -10.12 11.88
CA ASP A 175 -25.95 -8.93 11.79
C ASP A 175 -25.89 -8.32 10.37
N PRO A 176 -26.91 -8.54 9.52
CA PRO A 176 -26.92 -8.06 8.14
C PRO A 176 -27.00 -6.53 8.01
N THR A 177 -27.13 -5.79 9.11
CA THR A 177 -27.02 -4.32 9.10
C THR A 177 -25.58 -3.83 9.11
N LYS A 178 -24.60 -4.74 9.23
CA LYS A 178 -23.17 -4.43 9.21
C LYS A 178 -22.59 -4.48 7.80
N MET A 179 -21.59 -3.63 7.57
CA MET A 179 -20.60 -3.85 6.53
C MET A 179 -19.69 -4.98 6.99
N ASP A 180 -19.69 -6.09 6.25
CA ASP A 180 -18.90 -7.26 6.61
C ASP A 180 -17.41 -6.98 6.44
N LEU A 181 -16.64 -7.12 7.52
CA LEU A 181 -15.21 -6.79 7.48
C LEU A 181 -14.44 -7.74 6.56
N ALA A 182 -14.68 -9.06 6.66
CA ALA A 182 -13.96 -10.04 5.84
C ALA A 182 -14.29 -9.90 4.34
N ASN A 183 -15.54 -9.64 3.99
CA ASN A 183 -15.99 -9.39 2.63
C ASN A 183 -15.23 -8.23 1.98
N ILE A 184 -15.09 -7.10 2.68
CA ILE A 184 -14.39 -5.94 2.15
C ILE A 184 -12.87 -6.15 2.19
N VAL A 185 -12.31 -6.69 3.28
CA VAL A 185 -10.86 -6.94 3.36
C VAL A 185 -10.39 -7.88 2.24
N THR A 186 -11.12 -8.97 1.96
CA THR A 186 -10.77 -9.89 0.87
C THR A 186 -10.75 -9.17 -0.48
N HIS A 187 -11.71 -8.27 -0.74
CA HIS A 187 -11.69 -7.43 -1.95
C HIS A 187 -10.46 -6.52 -1.99
N GLU A 188 -10.20 -5.76 -0.92
CA GLU A 188 -9.07 -4.83 -0.87
C GLU A 188 -7.72 -5.54 -1.03
N LEU A 189 -7.57 -6.74 -0.45
CA LEU A 189 -6.35 -7.55 -0.61
C LEU A 189 -6.17 -8.04 -2.06
N GLY A 190 -7.25 -8.14 -2.84
CA GLY A 190 -7.18 -8.39 -4.28
C GLY A 190 -6.42 -7.30 -5.04
N HIS A 191 -6.58 -6.04 -4.64
CA HIS A 191 -5.76 -4.94 -5.15
C HIS A 191 -4.30 -5.06 -4.70
N ALA A 192 -4.08 -5.43 -3.43
CA ALA A 192 -2.73 -5.63 -2.88
C ALA A 192 -1.93 -6.71 -3.63
N VAL A 193 -2.61 -7.69 -4.24
CA VAL A 193 -1.98 -8.72 -5.09
C VAL A 193 -1.98 -8.39 -6.59
N GLY A 194 -2.56 -7.27 -7.02
CA GLY A 194 -2.42 -6.77 -8.40
C GLY A 194 -3.68 -6.86 -9.29
N LEU A 195 -4.86 -7.12 -8.73
CA LEU A 195 -6.13 -7.11 -9.49
C LEU A 195 -6.77 -5.71 -9.49
N ASN A 196 -7.44 -5.36 -10.59
CA ASN A 196 -8.28 -4.15 -10.68
C ASN A 196 -9.74 -4.47 -10.34
N ASP A 197 -10.49 -3.41 -10.01
CA ASP A 197 -11.94 -3.46 -9.92
C ASP A 197 -12.64 -3.93 -11.19
N ILE A 198 -13.80 -4.56 -10.99
CA ILE A 198 -14.76 -4.95 -12.01
C ILE A 198 -16.08 -4.24 -11.75
N TYR A 199 -16.54 -3.45 -12.72
CA TYR A 199 -17.80 -2.69 -12.62
C TYR A 199 -18.88 -3.19 -13.57
N LYS A 200 -18.64 -4.32 -14.23
CA LYS A 200 -19.61 -4.94 -15.11
C LYS A 200 -20.69 -5.64 -14.29
N SER A 201 -21.95 -5.21 -14.46
CA SER A 201 -23.08 -5.74 -13.69
C SER A 201 -23.22 -7.27 -13.73
N THR A 202 -22.93 -7.92 -14.87
CA THR A 202 -22.98 -9.39 -14.98
C THR A 202 -21.86 -10.11 -14.23
N CYS A 203 -20.88 -9.37 -13.72
CA CYS A 203 -19.78 -9.87 -12.90
C CYS A 203 -20.00 -9.53 -11.43
N GLY A 204 -21.22 -9.19 -11.02
CA GLY A 204 -21.54 -8.73 -9.66
C GLY A 204 -21.17 -9.71 -8.56
N GLU A 205 -20.94 -10.98 -8.88
CA GLU A 205 -20.60 -12.04 -7.92
C GLU A 205 -19.10 -12.16 -7.64
N VAL A 206 -18.23 -11.64 -8.51
CA VAL A 206 -16.78 -11.77 -8.28
C VAL A 206 -16.31 -10.94 -7.10
N THR A 207 -15.26 -11.40 -6.43
CA THR A 207 -14.66 -10.70 -5.27
C THR A 207 -14.25 -9.29 -5.68
N MET A 208 -13.63 -9.14 -6.85
CA MET A 208 -13.19 -7.84 -7.36
C MET A 208 -14.31 -6.95 -7.92
N TYR A 209 -15.59 -7.24 -7.66
CA TYR A 209 -16.66 -6.31 -8.02
C TYR A 209 -16.56 -5.03 -7.19
N GLY A 210 -16.42 -3.87 -7.82
CA GLY A 210 -16.02 -2.61 -7.15
C GLY A 210 -17.09 -1.88 -6.34
N TYR A 211 -18.20 -2.56 -6.02
CA TYR A 211 -19.25 -2.05 -5.13
C TYR A 211 -19.55 -3.03 -4.01
N GLY A 212 -19.71 -2.53 -2.78
CA GLY A 212 -20.13 -3.28 -1.60
C GLY A 212 -21.42 -2.73 -0.99
N THR A 213 -22.04 -3.47 -0.08
CA THR A 213 -23.23 -3.05 0.66
C THR A 213 -23.29 -3.78 2.00
N GLU A 214 -23.96 -3.22 2.99
CA GLU A 214 -24.26 -3.91 4.25
C GLU A 214 -24.99 -5.23 3.98
N GLY A 215 -24.68 -6.26 4.78
CA GLY A 215 -25.26 -7.59 4.62
C GLY A 215 -24.59 -8.46 3.56
N GLU A 216 -23.67 -7.92 2.75
CA GLU A 216 -22.96 -8.69 1.73
C GLU A 216 -21.80 -9.49 2.32
N ILE A 217 -21.81 -10.81 2.08
CA ILE A 217 -20.76 -11.75 2.54
C ILE A 217 -20.10 -12.54 1.40
N LYS A 218 -20.53 -12.35 0.16
CA LYS A 218 -20.14 -13.21 -0.97
C LYS A 218 -18.67 -13.07 -1.39
N LYS A 219 -18.02 -11.97 -1.03
CA LYS A 219 -16.60 -11.71 -1.30
C LYS A 219 -15.68 -12.23 -0.20
N THR A 220 -16.20 -12.97 0.77
CA THR A 220 -15.36 -13.74 1.72
C THR A 220 -14.67 -14.92 1.05
N SER A 221 -15.06 -15.27 -0.18
CA SER A 221 -14.42 -16.26 -1.05
C SER A 221 -14.01 -15.66 -2.41
N LEU A 222 -13.23 -16.42 -3.19
CA LEU A 222 -12.85 -16.06 -4.56
C LEU A 222 -13.72 -16.78 -5.58
N GLU A 223 -14.24 -16.03 -6.56
CA GLU A 223 -14.88 -16.63 -7.72
C GLU A 223 -13.84 -17.06 -8.76
N ILE A 224 -14.24 -17.96 -9.67
CA ILE A 224 -13.36 -18.50 -10.72
C ILE A 224 -12.61 -17.39 -11.50
N PRO A 225 -13.23 -16.26 -11.89
CA PRO A 225 -12.52 -15.18 -12.55
C PRO A 225 -11.41 -14.56 -11.69
N ASP A 226 -11.63 -14.37 -10.39
CA ASP A 226 -10.63 -13.83 -9.46
C ASP A 226 -9.42 -14.77 -9.38
N ILE A 227 -9.68 -16.07 -9.22
CA ILE A 227 -8.66 -17.13 -9.21
C ILE A 227 -7.87 -17.15 -10.52
N ILE A 228 -8.53 -17.11 -11.68
CA ILE A 228 -7.86 -17.07 -12.99
C ILE A 228 -6.96 -15.83 -13.11
N GLY A 229 -7.44 -14.67 -12.64
CA GLY A 229 -6.68 -13.43 -12.62
C GLY A 229 -5.41 -13.56 -11.76
N LEU A 230 -5.57 -14.09 -10.55
CA LEU A 230 -4.48 -14.32 -9.60
C LEU A 230 -3.42 -15.28 -10.16
N GLN A 231 -3.85 -16.45 -10.64
CA GLN A 231 -2.96 -17.51 -11.11
C GLN A 231 -2.19 -17.11 -12.38
N LYS A 232 -2.74 -16.20 -13.20
CA LYS A 232 -1.97 -15.59 -14.30
C LYS A 232 -0.74 -14.81 -13.83
N MET A 233 -0.76 -14.28 -12.62
CA MET A 233 0.35 -13.52 -12.04
C MET A 233 1.27 -14.40 -11.19
N TYR A 234 0.71 -15.36 -10.44
CA TYR A 234 1.44 -16.06 -9.39
C TYR A 234 1.56 -17.58 -9.56
N GLY A 235 0.86 -18.17 -10.52
CA GLY A 235 0.91 -19.61 -10.82
C GLY A 235 -0.22 -20.41 -10.16
N ILE A 236 -0.32 -21.67 -10.56
CA ILE A 236 -1.20 -22.70 -9.94
C ILE A 236 -0.37 -23.46 -8.93
#